data_AF-A0A0H2RY15-F1
#
_entry.id   AF-A0A0H2RY15-F1
#
_cell.length_a   1.000
_cell.length_b   1.000
_cell.length_c   1.000
_cell.angle_alpha   90.00
_cell.angle_beta   90.00
_cell.angle_gamma   90.00
#
_symmetry.space_group_name_H-M   'P 1'
#
loop_
_entity.id
_entity.type
_entity.pdbx_description
1 polymer ?
#
loop_
_entity_poly.entity_id
_entity_poly.type
_entity_poly.pdbx_seq_one_letter_code
_entity_poly.pdbx_strand_id
1 'polypeptide(L)'
;MDACEATRRLVDDIASWKASLQNYGSSYDAIRINIDAVEVLLRSVIHNATTISDVGSMLADDMVDVLSVISDDKNPSDKTRERVGRRLLNLKRTCENMIRDCQNCKENFSHIHDRLKNIERDLDERESEIDKEIRELRATKRKSWITCIISCVAAVAIAAVTVICGIPVVASGVVLGTGARFGVAALFSCLQLCTTWSECDRYATQIENLCLERNTVRDISDGVSKGASGVERITEWWHTVRDELVRLQVQFTNVNEWEAR
;
A
#
# COMPACT_ATOMS: atom_id res chain seq x y z
N MET A 1 -12.83 5.67 -16.16
CA MET A 1 -11.60 4.87 -16.05
C MET A 1 -12.04 3.43 -16.10
N ASP A 2 -11.54 2.67 -17.06
CA ASP A 2 -11.84 1.24 -17.21
C ASP A 2 -11.25 0.46 -16.02
N ALA A 3 -11.93 -0.58 -15.55
CA ALA A 3 -11.48 -1.40 -14.43
C ALA A 3 -10.11 -2.04 -14.71
N CYS A 4 -9.86 -2.46 -15.97
CA CYS A 4 -8.56 -2.98 -16.39
C CYS A 4 -7.44 -1.94 -16.28
N GLU A 5 -7.74 -0.69 -16.61
CA GLU A 5 -6.78 0.41 -16.52
C GLU A 5 -6.49 0.76 -15.05
N ALA A 6 -7.52 0.80 -14.20
CA ALA A 6 -7.37 1.03 -12.76
C ALA A 6 -6.53 -0.06 -12.10
N THR A 7 -6.74 -1.33 -12.45
CA THR A 7 -5.98 -2.45 -11.90
C THR A 7 -4.54 -2.49 -12.40
N ARG A 8 -4.28 -2.15 -13.67
CA ARG A 8 -2.91 -2.02 -14.18
C ARG A 8 -2.15 -0.91 -13.45
N ARG A 9 -2.77 0.27 -13.29
CA ARG A 9 -2.19 1.37 -12.50
C ARG A 9 -1.85 0.94 -11.08
N LEU A 10 -2.74 0.20 -10.41
CA LEU A 10 -2.48 -0.31 -9.07
C LEU A 10 -1.24 -1.21 -8.99
N VAL A 11 -1.03 -2.09 -9.98
CA VAL A 11 0.17 -2.93 -10.07
C VAL A 11 1.42 -2.09 -10.29
N ASP A 12 1.34 -1.09 -11.17
CA ASP A 12 2.43 -0.17 -11.47
C ASP A 12 2.80 0.68 -10.23
N ASP A 13 1.80 1.17 -9.49
CA ASP A 13 1.98 1.93 -8.25
C ASP A 13 2.66 1.08 -7.17
N ILE A 14 2.23 -0.17 -6.99
CA ILE A 14 2.87 -1.12 -6.07
C ILE A 14 4.32 -1.41 -6.47
N ALA A 15 4.58 -1.64 -7.76
CA ALA A 15 5.92 -1.92 -8.26
C ALA A 15 6.86 -0.71 -8.10
N SER A 16 6.35 0.49 -8.42
CA SER A 16 7.05 1.76 -8.26
C SER A 16 7.41 2.01 -6.79
N TRP A 17 6.44 1.85 -5.89
CA TRP A 17 6.66 2.04 -4.46
C TRP A 17 7.62 1.00 -3.87
N LYS A 18 7.48 -0.27 -4.27
CA LYS A 18 8.45 -1.32 -3.89
C LYS A 18 9.88 -0.97 -4.33
N ALA A 19 10.04 -0.43 -5.54
CA ALA A 19 11.34 -0.02 -6.05
C ALA A 19 11.90 1.17 -5.25
N SER A 20 11.09 2.16 -4.89
CA SER A 20 11.55 3.28 -4.07
C SER A 20 12.04 2.83 -2.70
N LEU A 21 11.38 1.83 -2.11
CA LEU A 21 11.75 1.27 -0.79
C LEU A 21 13.12 0.59 -0.75
N GLN A 22 13.68 0.17 -1.89
CA GLN A 22 15.01 -0.44 -1.95
C GLN A 22 16.12 0.50 -1.46
N ASN A 23 15.89 1.81 -1.54
CA ASN A 23 16.87 2.83 -1.15
C ASN A 23 16.94 3.07 0.37
N TYR A 24 15.99 2.56 1.16
CA TYR A 24 15.83 2.89 2.58
C TYR A 24 16.43 1.88 3.57
N GLY A 25 17.21 0.91 3.07
CA GLY A 25 17.91 -0.07 3.90
C GLY A 25 17.00 -1.08 4.62
N SER A 26 17.55 -1.78 5.61
CA SER A 26 16.87 -2.90 6.30
C SER A 26 15.73 -2.47 7.23
N SER A 27 15.65 -1.18 7.58
CA SER A 27 14.57 -0.61 8.39
C SER A 27 13.18 -0.75 7.77
N TYR A 28 13.12 -1.00 6.45
CA TYR A 28 11.89 -1.17 5.67
C TYR A 28 11.63 -2.62 5.26
N ASP A 29 12.36 -3.59 5.80
CA ASP A 29 12.20 -5.02 5.44
C ASP A 29 10.78 -5.53 5.70
N ALA A 30 10.20 -5.19 6.84
CA ALA A 30 8.83 -5.59 7.20
C ALA A 30 7.80 -5.05 6.19
N ILE A 31 7.93 -3.77 5.82
CA ILE A 31 7.08 -3.12 4.82
C ILE A 31 7.24 -3.80 3.46
N ARG A 32 8.49 -4.06 3.03
CA ARG A 32 8.78 -4.76 1.77
C ARG A 32 8.17 -6.16 1.72
N ILE A 33 8.29 -6.94 2.79
CA ILE A 33 7.69 -8.27 2.89
C ILE A 33 6.16 -8.20 2.74
N ASN A 34 5.51 -7.23 3.39
CA ASN A 34 4.07 -7.07 3.25
C ASN A 34 3.67 -6.61 1.84
N ILE A 35 4.45 -5.73 1.19
CA ILE A 35 4.23 -5.32 -0.20
C ILE A 35 4.39 -6.49 -1.17
N ASP A 36 5.39 -7.35 -0.98
CA ASP A 36 5.57 -8.56 -1.78
C ASP A 36 4.34 -9.48 -1.68
N ALA A 37 3.81 -9.64 -0.47
CA ALA A 37 2.58 -10.40 -0.25
C ALA A 37 1.37 -9.75 -0.95
N VAL A 38 1.23 -8.42 -0.88
CA VAL A 38 0.18 -7.67 -1.59
C VAL A 38 0.30 -7.86 -3.11
N GLU A 39 1.51 -7.76 -3.67
CA GLU A 39 1.77 -7.95 -5.10
C GLU A 39 1.36 -9.35 -5.57
N VAL A 40 1.72 -10.40 -4.82
CA VAL A 40 1.35 -11.78 -5.13
C VAL A 40 -0.18 -11.97 -5.07
N LEU A 41 -0.82 -11.49 -4.02
CA LEU A 41 -2.28 -11.59 -3.86
C LEU A 41 -3.01 -10.81 -4.96
N LEU A 42 -2.52 -9.62 -5.33
CA LEU A 42 -3.13 -8.80 -6.36
C LEU A 42 -3.01 -9.45 -7.75
N ARG A 43 -1.86 -10.06 -8.07
CA ARG A 43 -1.72 -10.85 -9.31
C ARG A 43 -2.69 -12.03 -9.36
N SER A 44 -2.91 -12.70 -8.24
CA SER A 44 -3.91 -13.78 -8.12
C SER A 44 -5.33 -13.26 -8.38
N VAL A 45 -5.69 -12.12 -7.79
CA VAL A 45 -6.97 -11.45 -8.05
C VAL A 45 -7.14 -11.09 -9.52
N ILE A 46 -6.12 -10.53 -10.17
CA ILE A 46 -6.13 -10.17 -11.60
C ILE A 46 -6.36 -11.41 -12.46
N HIS A 47 -5.64 -12.49 -12.17
CA HIS A 47 -5.77 -13.74 -12.89
C HIS A 47 -7.20 -14.29 -12.78
N ASN A 48 -7.74 -14.36 -11.57
CA ASN A 48 -9.10 -14.84 -11.35
C ASN A 48 -10.15 -13.94 -12.02
N ALA A 49 -10.00 -12.61 -11.94
CA ALA A 49 -10.90 -11.67 -12.60
C ALA A 49 -10.91 -11.84 -14.12
N THR A 50 -9.73 -12.10 -14.72
CA THR A 50 -9.61 -12.39 -16.16
C THR A 50 -10.34 -13.69 -16.51
N THR A 51 -10.09 -14.76 -15.74
CA THR A 51 -10.77 -16.04 -15.93
C THR A 51 -12.29 -15.91 -15.80
N ILE A 52 -12.78 -15.17 -14.79
CA ILE A 52 -14.21 -14.93 -14.60
C ILE A 52 -14.80 -14.17 -15.79
N SER A 53 -14.09 -13.18 -16.32
CA SER A 53 -14.50 -12.42 -17.51
C SER A 53 -14.59 -13.31 -18.75
N ASP A 54 -13.55 -14.10 -19.02
CA ASP A 54 -13.48 -14.99 -20.19
C ASP A 54 -14.60 -16.03 -20.15
N VAL A 55 -14.78 -16.69 -19.00
CA VAL A 55 -15.85 -17.67 -18.78
C VAL A 55 -17.22 -17.00 -18.85
N GLY A 56 -17.36 -15.77 -18.35
CA GLY A 56 -18.58 -14.96 -18.46
C GLY A 56 -18.99 -14.71 -19.91
N SER A 57 -18.03 -14.38 -20.78
CA SER A 57 -18.28 -14.21 -22.22
C SER A 57 -18.73 -15.51 -22.86
N MET A 58 -18.01 -16.62 -22.60
CA MET A 58 -18.36 -17.93 -23.14
C MET A 58 -19.76 -18.38 -22.69
N LEU A 59 -20.10 -18.13 -21.42
CA LEU A 59 -21.41 -18.45 -20.87
C LEU A 59 -22.51 -17.65 -21.58
N ALA A 60 -22.28 -16.36 -21.85
CA ALA A 60 -23.24 -15.52 -22.54
C ALA A 60 -23.55 -16.05 -23.95
N ASP A 61 -22.50 -16.42 -24.70
CA ASP A 61 -22.64 -17.00 -26.03
C ASP A 61 -23.41 -18.34 -25.99
N ASP A 62 -23.06 -19.22 -25.05
CA ASP A 62 -23.76 -20.50 -24.87
C ASP A 62 -25.23 -20.30 -24.45
N MET A 63 -25.51 -19.31 -23.60
CA MET A 63 -26.87 -18.99 -23.18
C MET A 63 -27.71 -18.49 -24.35
N VAL A 64 -27.18 -17.60 -25.19
CA VAL A 64 -27.87 -17.11 -26.40
C VAL A 64 -28.19 -18.27 -27.33
N ASP A 65 -27.24 -19.17 -27.56
CA ASP A 65 -27.45 -20.33 -28.43
C ASP A 65 -28.50 -21.31 -27.85
N VAL A 66 -28.47 -21.57 -26.53
CA VAL A 66 -29.51 -22.38 -25.87
C VAL A 66 -30.89 -21.73 -26.00
N LEU A 67 -30.99 -20.41 -25.77
CA LEU A 67 -32.25 -19.68 -25.87
C LEU A 67 -32.78 -19.64 -27.30
N SER A 68 -31.91 -19.52 -28.32
CA SER A 68 -32.31 -19.61 -29.73
C SER A 68 -32.93 -20.97 -30.03
N VAL A 69 -32.27 -22.06 -29.62
CA VAL A 69 -32.79 -23.42 -29.82
C VAL A 69 -34.15 -23.63 -29.14
N ILE A 70 -34.35 -23.07 -27.95
CA ILE A 70 -35.64 -23.15 -27.25
C ILE A 70 -36.71 -22.30 -27.97
N SER A 71 -36.35 -21.14 -28.50
CA SER A 71 -37.28 -20.22 -29.15
C SER A 71 -37.72 -20.70 -30.55
N ASP A 72 -36.83 -21.35 -31.28
CA ASP A 72 -37.07 -21.73 -32.68
C ASP A 72 -37.94 -22.99 -32.82
N ASP A 73 -37.99 -23.85 -31.80
CA ASP A 73 -38.69 -25.13 -31.84
C ASP A 73 -39.76 -25.20 -30.75
N LYS A 74 -41.02 -24.93 -31.14
CA LYS A 74 -42.17 -24.99 -30.22
C LYS A 74 -42.45 -26.41 -29.69
N ASN A 75 -42.10 -27.44 -30.47
CA ASN A 75 -42.35 -28.85 -30.12
C ASN A 75 -41.04 -29.64 -30.23
N PRO A 76 -40.06 -29.38 -29.35
CA PRO A 76 -38.74 -29.95 -29.48
C PRO A 76 -38.77 -31.47 -29.36
N SER A 77 -38.04 -32.14 -30.25
CA SER A 77 -37.83 -33.59 -30.16
C SER A 77 -37.18 -33.99 -28.82
N ASP A 78 -37.40 -35.22 -28.35
CA ASP A 78 -36.79 -35.71 -27.10
C ASP A 78 -35.26 -35.57 -27.11
N LYS A 79 -34.63 -35.75 -28.27
CA LYS A 79 -33.19 -35.56 -28.47
C LYS A 79 -32.77 -34.10 -28.32
N THR A 80 -33.56 -33.15 -28.82
CA THR A 80 -33.36 -31.71 -28.62
C THR A 80 -33.48 -31.38 -27.14
N ARG A 81 -34.50 -31.90 -26.46
CA ARG A 81 -34.72 -31.68 -25.03
C ARG A 81 -33.56 -32.20 -24.17
N GLU A 82 -33.10 -33.43 -24.42
CA GLU A 82 -31.97 -34.01 -23.69
C GLU A 82 -30.69 -33.17 -23.90
N ARG A 83 -30.46 -32.68 -25.13
CA ARG A 83 -29.32 -31.79 -25.44
C ARG A 83 -29.41 -30.47 -24.69
N VAL A 84 -30.56 -29.78 -24.75
CA VAL A 84 -30.81 -28.51 -24.06
C VAL A 84 -30.64 -28.70 -22.54
N GLY A 85 -31.24 -29.75 -21.97
CA GLY A 85 -31.13 -30.07 -20.55
C GLY A 85 -29.68 -30.30 -20.09
N ARG A 86 -28.88 -31.03 -20.87
CA ARG A 86 -27.43 -31.20 -20.60
C ARG A 86 -26.67 -29.87 -20.64
N ARG A 87 -26.98 -29.00 -21.61
CA ARG A 87 -26.35 -27.68 -21.71
C ARG A 87 -26.70 -26.77 -20.55
N LEU A 88 -27.98 -26.70 -20.16
CA LEU A 88 -28.42 -25.94 -18.99
C LEU A 88 -27.75 -26.44 -17.69
N LEU A 89 -27.60 -27.75 -17.52
CA LEU A 89 -26.88 -28.31 -16.37
C LEU A 89 -25.40 -27.92 -16.37
N ASN A 90 -24.74 -27.94 -17.53
CA ASN A 90 -23.35 -27.51 -17.64
C ASN A 90 -23.19 -26.01 -17.37
N LEU A 91 -24.07 -25.17 -17.91
CA LEU A 91 -24.11 -23.73 -17.65
C LEU A 91 -24.27 -23.43 -16.15
N LYS A 92 -25.20 -24.14 -15.48
CA LYS A 92 -25.38 -24.02 -14.03
C LYS A 92 -24.09 -24.37 -13.28
N ARG A 93 -23.42 -25.46 -13.64
CA ARG A 93 -22.14 -25.86 -13.01
C ARG A 93 -21.06 -24.80 -13.24
N THR A 94 -21.01 -24.19 -14.43
CA THR A 94 -20.11 -23.07 -14.73
C THR A 94 -20.37 -21.90 -13.80
N CYS A 95 -21.63 -21.47 -13.62
CA CYS A 95 -21.97 -20.40 -12.68
C CYS A 95 -21.54 -20.74 -11.24
N GLU A 96 -21.76 -21.97 -10.78
CA GLU A 96 -21.35 -22.41 -9.43
C GLU A 96 -19.83 -22.37 -9.24
N ASN A 97 -19.06 -22.72 -10.28
CA ASN A 97 -17.60 -22.59 -10.25
C ASN A 97 -17.18 -21.11 -10.22
N MET A 98 -17.81 -20.25 -11.01
CA MET A 98 -17.48 -18.82 -11.04
C MET A 98 -17.83 -18.12 -9.72
N ILE A 99 -18.93 -18.49 -9.06
CA ILE A 99 -19.25 -18.01 -7.71
C ILE A 99 -18.12 -18.37 -6.73
N ARG A 100 -17.59 -19.60 -6.82
CA ARG A 100 -16.46 -20.04 -5.98
C ARG A 100 -15.20 -19.23 -6.27
N ASP A 101 -14.89 -18.98 -7.54
CA ASP A 101 -13.71 -18.19 -7.93
C ASP A 101 -13.84 -16.72 -7.50
N CYS A 102 -15.05 -16.15 -7.57
CA CYS A 102 -15.35 -14.84 -7.01
C CYS A 102 -15.15 -14.80 -5.48
N GLN A 103 -15.56 -15.85 -4.77
CA GLN A 103 -15.34 -15.96 -3.32
C GLN A 103 -13.85 -16.01 -2.98
N ASN A 104 -13.05 -16.77 -3.74
CA ASN A 104 -11.59 -16.78 -3.60
C ASN A 104 -11.00 -15.37 -3.84
N CYS A 105 -11.52 -14.61 -4.81
CA CYS A 105 -11.10 -13.22 -5.01
C CYS A 105 -11.42 -12.35 -3.79
N LYS A 106 -12.61 -12.50 -3.21
CA LYS A 106 -13.04 -11.76 -2.01
C LYS A 106 -12.11 -12.03 -0.83
N GLU A 107 -11.74 -13.29 -0.62
CA GLU A 107 -10.78 -13.69 0.42
C GLU A 107 -9.40 -13.08 0.19
N ASN A 108 -8.89 -13.10 -1.05
CA ASN A 108 -7.64 -12.45 -1.40
C ASN A 108 -7.67 -10.93 -1.14
N PHE A 109 -8.78 -10.25 -1.48
CA PHE A 109 -8.96 -8.83 -1.15
C PHE A 109 -8.93 -8.57 0.35
N SER A 110 -9.54 -9.44 1.16
CA SER A 110 -9.45 -9.36 2.63
C SER A 110 -8.00 -9.48 3.10
N HIS A 111 -7.25 -10.45 2.58
CA HIS A 111 -5.84 -10.62 2.92
C HIS A 111 -4.98 -9.42 2.50
N ILE A 112 -5.24 -8.83 1.33
CA ILE A 112 -4.57 -7.60 0.90
C ILE A 112 -4.85 -6.48 1.90
N HIS A 113 -6.10 -6.30 2.32
CA HIS A 113 -6.47 -5.26 3.28
C HIS A 113 -5.78 -5.42 4.63
N ASP A 114 -5.65 -6.66 5.14
CA ASP A 114 -4.91 -6.95 6.37
C ASP A 114 -3.41 -6.62 6.23
N ARG A 115 -2.82 -6.89 5.07
CA ARG A 115 -1.42 -6.54 4.78
C ARG A 115 -1.20 -5.03 4.71
N LEU A 116 -2.12 -4.30 4.08
CA LEU A 116 -2.07 -2.84 4.04
C LEU A 116 -2.20 -2.23 5.45
N LYS A 117 -3.05 -2.77 6.31
CA LYS A 117 -3.12 -2.35 7.73
C LYS A 117 -1.84 -2.62 8.51
N ASN A 118 -1.15 -3.73 8.23
CA ASN A 118 0.15 -3.99 8.85
C ASN A 118 1.19 -2.97 8.41
N ILE A 119 1.22 -2.65 7.12
CA ILE A 119 2.08 -1.59 6.56
C ILE A 119 1.78 -0.24 7.22
N GLU A 120 0.51 0.15 7.36
CA GLU A 120 0.12 1.42 8.02
C GLU A 120 0.68 1.48 9.45
N ARG A 121 0.58 0.38 10.20
CA ARG A 121 1.15 0.27 11.55
C ARG A 121 2.67 0.40 11.55
N ASP A 122 3.36 -0.27 10.62
CA ASP A 122 4.82 -0.20 10.50
C ASP A 122 5.27 1.25 10.18
N LEU A 123 4.49 1.99 9.37
CA LEU A 123 4.72 3.42 9.09
C LEU A 123 4.47 4.31 10.33
N ASP A 124 3.43 4.03 11.11
CA ASP A 124 3.14 4.74 12.37
C ASP A 124 4.26 4.53 13.41
N GLU A 125 4.79 3.31 13.51
CA GLU A 125 5.92 2.98 14.37
C GLU A 125 7.18 3.75 13.92
N ARG A 126 7.42 3.86 12.61
CA ARG A 126 8.54 4.64 12.05
C ARG A 126 8.43 6.14 12.33
N GLU A 127 7.24 6.71 12.19
CA GLU A 127 7.01 8.12 12.56
C GLU A 127 7.31 8.35 14.04
N SER A 128 6.85 7.46 14.92
CA SER A 128 7.11 7.53 16.37
C SER A 128 8.61 7.45 16.70
N GLU A 129 9.36 6.60 15.99
CA GLU A 129 10.82 6.52 16.11
C GLU A 129 11.50 7.82 15.69
N ILE A 130 11.11 8.40 14.55
CA ILE A 130 11.63 9.69 14.08
C ILE A 130 11.31 10.81 15.08
N ASP A 131 10.09 10.86 15.60
CA ASP A 131 9.68 11.82 16.62
C ASP A 131 10.47 11.68 17.92
N LYS A 132 10.84 10.45 18.29
CA LYS A 132 11.70 10.18 19.43
C LYS A 132 13.12 10.70 19.15
N GLU A 133 13.69 10.39 17.99
CA GLU A 133 15.01 10.88 17.59
C GLU A 133 15.06 12.42 17.56
N ILE A 134 14.04 13.07 16.99
CA ILE A 134 13.92 14.54 16.97
C ILE A 134 13.89 15.10 18.40
N ARG A 135 13.14 14.47 19.32
CA ARG A 135 13.09 14.88 20.73
C ARG A 135 14.44 14.71 21.42
N GLU A 136 15.12 13.59 21.19
CA GLU A 136 16.45 13.33 21.75
C GLU A 136 17.49 14.32 21.22
N LEU A 137 17.44 14.63 19.93
CA LEU A 137 18.25 15.68 19.29
C LEU A 137 17.96 17.06 19.88
N ARG A 138 16.70 17.44 20.07
CA ARG A 138 16.37 18.72 20.74
C ARG A 138 16.90 18.75 22.17
N ALA A 139 16.83 17.64 22.91
CA ALA A 139 17.33 17.54 24.27
C ALA A 139 18.88 17.64 24.34
N THR A 140 19.59 16.96 23.45
CA THR A 140 21.07 17.07 23.33
C THR A 140 21.48 18.45 22.83
N LYS A 141 20.78 19.03 21.84
CA LYS A 141 21.02 20.40 21.35
C LYS A 141 20.82 21.43 22.45
N ARG A 142 19.78 21.30 23.28
CA ARG A 142 19.56 22.18 24.44
C ARG A 142 20.72 22.10 25.43
N LYS A 143 21.23 20.90 25.72
CA LYS A 143 22.41 20.72 26.58
C LYS A 143 23.67 21.33 25.94
N SER A 144 23.94 21.06 24.66
CA SER A 144 25.12 21.58 23.95
C SER A 144 25.12 23.11 23.84
N TRP A 145 23.97 23.72 23.56
CA TRP A 145 23.83 25.18 23.51
C TRP A 145 24.07 25.82 24.89
N ILE A 146 23.55 25.21 25.96
CA ILE A 146 23.82 25.64 27.34
C ILE A 146 25.33 25.53 27.66
N THR A 147 25.99 24.43 27.29
CA THR A 147 27.44 24.26 27.49
C THR A 147 28.27 25.25 26.66
N CYS A 148 27.82 25.58 25.45
CA CYS A 148 28.44 26.61 24.60
C CYS A 148 28.31 28.01 25.23
N ILE A 149 27.15 28.36 25.78
CA ILE A 149 26.99 29.64 26.48
C ILE A 149 27.87 29.69 27.73
N ILE A 150 27.89 28.63 28.54
CA ILE A 150 28.72 28.57 29.75
C ILE A 150 30.21 28.77 29.40
N SER A 151 30.70 28.13 28.33
CA SER A 151 32.09 28.30 27.89
C SER A 151 32.38 29.69 27.33
N CYS A 152 31.45 30.30 26.57
CA CYS A 152 31.57 31.68 26.13
C CYS A 152 31.59 32.67 27.32
N VAL A 153 30.69 32.50 28.29
CA VAL A 153 30.62 33.34 29.49
C VAL A 153 31.89 33.18 30.34
N ALA A 154 32.40 31.96 30.50
CA ALA A 154 33.66 31.71 31.19
C ALA A 154 34.85 32.38 30.48
N ALA A 155 34.91 32.30 29.15
CA ALA A 155 35.97 32.94 28.36
C ALA A 155 35.93 34.48 28.49
N VAL A 156 34.74 35.09 28.43
CA VAL A 156 34.56 36.54 28.61
C VAL A 156 34.91 36.96 30.04
N ALA A 157 34.53 36.19 31.06
CA ALA A 157 34.87 36.46 32.45
C ALA A 157 36.39 36.41 32.70
N ILE A 158 37.09 35.42 32.12
CA ILE A 158 38.55 35.30 32.22
C ILE A 158 39.26 36.48 31.53
N ALA A 159 38.78 36.88 30.35
CA ALA A 159 39.29 38.05 29.62
C ALA A 159 39.06 39.35 30.40
N ALA A 160 37.89 39.52 31.01
CA ALA A 160 37.57 40.67 31.84
C ALA A 160 38.45 40.73 33.10
N VAL A 161 38.70 39.60 33.78
CA VAL A 161 39.59 39.53 34.94
C VAL A 161 41.03 39.85 34.55
N THR A 162 41.52 39.41 33.39
CA THR A 162 42.87 39.76 32.92
C THR A 162 43.03 41.25 32.61
N VAL A 163 41.97 41.90 32.11
CA VAL A 163 41.96 43.35 31.85
C VAL A 163 41.83 44.17 33.15
N ILE A 164 40.99 43.73 34.09
CA ILE A 164 40.72 44.45 35.35
C ILE A 164 41.85 44.26 36.37
N CYS A 165 42.46 43.07 36.44
CA CYS A 165 43.56 42.81 37.38
C CYS A 165 44.91 43.41 36.96
N GLY A 166 45.00 44.08 35.79
CA GLY A 166 46.10 44.97 35.46
C GLY A 166 47.49 44.36 35.71
N ILE A 167 47.71 43.09 35.35
CA ILE A 167 49.05 42.49 35.44
C ILE A 167 49.83 42.93 34.21
N PRO A 168 50.89 43.76 34.34
CA PRO A 168 51.76 44.08 33.22
C PRO A 168 52.59 42.84 32.94
N VAL A 169 52.15 42.00 31.99
CA VAL A 169 52.94 40.87 31.50
C VAL A 169 54.03 41.43 30.59
N VAL A 170 55.12 41.85 31.21
CA VAL A 170 56.38 42.15 30.55
C VAL A 170 56.98 40.82 30.10
N ALA A 171 57.15 40.69 28.78
CA ALA A 171 58.10 39.83 28.07
C ALA A 171 58.38 38.42 28.65
N SER A 172 57.78 37.39 28.04
CA SER A 172 58.46 36.12 27.68
C SER A 172 57.50 35.14 26.98
N GLY A 173 57.70 34.96 25.67
CA GLY A 173 57.59 33.72 24.86
C GLY A 173 56.43 32.71 24.95
N VAL A 174 55.52 32.75 25.93
CA VAL A 174 54.60 31.62 26.22
C VAL A 174 53.14 31.90 25.78
N VAL A 175 52.83 33.12 25.33
CA VAL A 175 51.44 33.57 25.09
C VAL A 175 50.84 33.10 23.75
N LEU A 176 51.64 32.54 22.84
CA LEU A 176 51.13 31.99 21.57
C LEU A 176 50.27 30.71 21.76
N GLY A 177 50.33 30.06 22.93
CA GLY A 177 49.58 28.83 23.20
C GLY A 177 48.12 29.02 23.66
N THR A 178 47.79 30.15 24.31
CA THR A 178 46.45 30.38 24.87
C THR A 178 45.49 30.99 23.85
N GLY A 179 45.94 31.92 23.00
CA GLY A 179 45.11 32.52 21.94
C GLY A 179 44.63 31.50 20.89
N ALA A 180 45.49 30.54 20.52
CA ALA A 180 45.14 29.46 19.59
C ALA A 180 44.03 28.54 20.13
N ARG A 181 43.95 28.33 21.45
CA ARG A 181 42.91 27.47 22.06
C ARG A 181 41.51 28.10 22.03
N PHE A 182 41.42 29.43 22.06
CA PHE A 182 40.13 30.13 21.95
C PHE A 182 39.57 30.15 20.52
N GLY A 183 40.44 30.26 19.49
CA GLY A 183 40.02 30.16 18.09
C GLY A 183 39.46 28.78 17.72
N VAL A 184 40.02 27.71 18.31
CA VAL A 184 39.52 26.33 18.12
C VAL A 184 38.12 26.14 18.71
N ALA A 185 37.82 26.76 19.86
CA ALA A 185 36.49 26.67 20.47
C ALA A 185 35.40 27.34 19.59
N ALA A 186 35.69 28.51 19.02
CA ALA A 186 34.76 29.21 18.12
C ALA A 186 34.52 28.45 16.80
N LEU A 187 35.58 27.83 16.24
CA LEU A 187 35.46 26.94 15.08
C LEU A 187 34.65 25.69 15.39
N PHE A 188 34.82 25.11 16.58
CA PHE A 188 34.05 23.94 17.03
C PHE A 188 32.55 24.27 17.17
N SER A 189 32.21 25.46 17.67
CA SER A 189 30.82 25.95 17.72
C SER A 189 30.21 26.16 16.32
N CYS A 190 30.98 26.68 15.36
CA CYS A 190 30.51 26.84 13.96
C CYS A 190 30.33 25.49 13.25
N LEU A 191 31.25 24.54 13.48
CA LEU A 191 31.14 23.17 12.99
C LEU A 191 29.90 22.47 13.55
N GLN A 192 29.60 22.62 14.85
CA GLN A 192 28.36 22.13 15.46
C GLN A 192 27.10 22.76 14.86
N LEU A 193 27.13 24.06 14.51
CA LEU A 193 26.02 24.70 13.81
C LEU A 193 25.84 24.13 12.40
N CYS A 194 26.91 23.90 11.64
CA CYS A 194 26.79 23.35 10.28
C CYS A 194 26.24 21.91 10.26
N THR A 195 26.67 21.05 11.19
CA THR A 195 26.15 19.67 11.28
C THR A 195 24.65 19.66 11.62
N THR A 196 24.18 20.62 12.42
CA THR A 196 22.78 20.70 12.84
C THR A 196 21.81 21.01 11.70
N TRP A 197 22.24 21.76 10.68
CA TRP A 197 21.42 22.04 9.49
C TRP A 197 21.25 20.79 8.62
N SER A 198 22.33 20.01 8.43
CA SER A 198 22.24 18.76 7.66
C SER A 198 21.34 17.70 8.32
N GLU A 199 21.33 17.63 9.65
CA GLU A 199 20.45 16.72 10.39
C GLU A 199 18.98 17.13 10.27
N CYS A 200 18.67 18.43 10.38
CA CYS A 200 17.31 18.93 10.22
C CYS A 200 16.77 18.68 8.80
N ASP A 201 17.61 18.85 7.78
CA ASP A 201 17.28 18.56 6.39
C ASP A 201 17.01 17.06 6.17
N ARG A 202 17.82 16.19 6.80
CA ARG A 202 17.61 14.74 6.80
C ARG A 202 16.26 14.35 7.40
N TYR A 203 15.89 14.89 8.56
CA TYR A 203 14.59 14.58 9.18
C TYR A 203 13.40 15.14 8.41
N ALA A 204 13.53 16.33 7.82
CA ALA A 204 12.50 16.89 6.96
C ALA A 204 12.25 15.97 5.75
N THR A 205 13.32 15.50 5.11
CA THR A 205 13.24 14.54 4.00
C THR A 205 12.59 13.22 4.44
N GLN A 206 12.94 12.69 5.62
CA GLN A 206 12.34 11.45 6.14
C GLN A 206 10.83 11.60 6.42
N ILE A 207 10.40 12.73 6.99
CA ILE A 207 8.98 13.00 7.23
C ILE A 207 8.23 13.16 5.91
N GLU A 208 8.79 13.89 4.94
CA GLU A 208 8.19 14.04 3.61
C GLU A 208 8.01 12.70 2.91
N ASN A 209 9.03 11.83 2.97
CA ASN A 209 8.94 10.47 2.44
C ASN A 209 7.85 9.64 3.12
N LEU A 210 7.74 9.67 4.46
CA LEU A 210 6.66 8.97 5.16
C LEU A 210 5.26 9.49 4.77
N CYS A 211 5.11 10.79 4.55
CA CYS A 211 3.85 11.36 4.05
C CYS A 211 3.50 10.83 2.65
N LEU A 212 4.49 10.76 1.75
CA LEU A 212 4.31 10.20 0.40
C LEU A 212 3.95 8.71 0.44
N GLU A 213 4.62 7.94 1.29
CA GLU A 213 4.35 6.50 1.47
C GLU A 213 2.94 6.27 2.03
N ARG A 214 2.52 7.04 3.04
CA ARG A 214 1.14 6.96 3.57
C ARG A 214 0.08 7.30 2.53
N ASN A 215 0.32 8.32 1.70
CA ASN A 215 -0.60 8.66 0.61
C ASN A 215 -0.68 7.51 -0.40
N THR A 216 0.46 6.89 -0.73
CA THR A 216 0.52 5.73 -1.62
C THR A 216 -0.26 4.54 -1.06
N VAL A 217 -0.08 4.22 0.23
CA VAL A 217 -0.82 3.14 0.91
C VAL A 217 -2.32 3.42 0.91
N ARG A 218 -2.73 4.66 1.15
CA ARG A 218 -4.14 5.08 1.11
C ARG A 218 -4.72 4.89 -0.29
N ASP A 219 -4.02 5.34 -1.33
CA ASP A 219 -4.48 5.20 -2.71
C ASP A 219 -4.61 3.72 -3.12
N ILE A 220 -3.66 2.88 -2.71
CA ILE A 220 -3.72 1.43 -2.92
C ILE A 220 -4.93 0.83 -2.17
N SER A 221 -5.14 1.21 -0.90
CA SER A 221 -6.25 0.73 -0.07
C SER A 221 -7.62 1.10 -0.64
N ASP A 222 -7.75 2.32 -1.16
CA ASP A 222 -8.94 2.78 -1.88
C ASP A 222 -9.19 1.97 -3.15
N GLY A 223 -8.14 1.68 -3.92
CA GLY A 223 -8.19 0.83 -5.11
C GLY A 223 -8.64 -0.59 -4.79
N VAL A 224 -8.05 -1.20 -3.77
CA VAL A 224 -8.38 -2.54 -3.26
C VAL A 224 -9.83 -2.61 -2.80
N SER A 225 -10.31 -1.60 -2.08
CA SER A 225 -11.70 -1.52 -1.60
C SER A 225 -12.70 -1.44 -2.76
N LYS A 226 -12.41 -0.61 -3.77
CA LYS A 226 -13.22 -0.53 -5.01
C LYS A 226 -13.22 -1.85 -5.77
N GLY A 227 -12.08 -2.54 -5.84
CA GLY A 227 -11.95 -3.87 -6.45
C GLY A 227 -12.81 -4.92 -5.74
N ALA A 228 -12.76 -4.96 -4.40
CA ALA A 228 -13.56 -5.86 -3.58
C ALA A 228 -15.07 -5.65 -3.81
N SER A 229 -15.55 -4.41 -3.81
CA SER A 229 -16.95 -4.09 -4.15
C SER A 229 -17.31 -4.45 -5.59
N GLY A 230 -16.35 -4.40 -6.53
CA GLY A 230 -16.51 -4.90 -7.89
C GLY A 230 -16.79 -6.39 -7.93
N VAL A 231 -15.97 -7.18 -7.24
CA VAL A 231 -16.14 -8.65 -7.14
C VAL A 231 -17.46 -9.02 -6.47
N GLU A 232 -17.87 -8.30 -5.43
CA GLU A 232 -19.16 -8.55 -4.77
C GLU A 232 -20.34 -8.42 -5.74
N ARG A 233 -20.38 -7.35 -6.54
CA ARG A 233 -21.40 -7.15 -7.57
C ARG A 233 -21.38 -8.24 -8.65
N ILE A 234 -20.19 -8.67 -9.08
CA ILE A 234 -20.05 -9.77 -10.06
C ILE A 234 -20.54 -11.08 -9.44
N THR A 235 -20.29 -11.33 -8.17
CA THR A 235 -20.76 -12.52 -7.46
C THR A 235 -22.29 -12.55 -7.41
N GLU A 236 -22.93 -11.44 -7.07
CA GLU A 236 -24.39 -11.29 -7.08
C GLU A 236 -24.97 -11.50 -8.49
N TRP A 237 -24.30 -10.98 -9.52
CA TRP A 237 -24.69 -11.21 -10.90
C TRP A 237 -24.65 -12.71 -11.26
N TRP A 238 -23.58 -13.43 -10.89
CA TRP A 238 -23.49 -14.88 -11.12
C TRP A 238 -24.57 -15.67 -10.38
N HIS A 239 -24.93 -15.25 -9.16
CA HIS A 239 -26.08 -15.82 -8.45
C HIS A 239 -27.38 -15.63 -9.22
N THR A 240 -27.61 -14.42 -9.75
CA THR A 240 -28.80 -14.10 -10.54
C THR A 240 -28.88 -14.97 -11.80
N VAL A 241 -27.77 -15.10 -12.54
CA VAL A 241 -27.72 -15.92 -13.76
C VAL A 241 -27.99 -17.40 -13.44
N ARG A 242 -27.37 -17.92 -12.37
CA ARG A 242 -27.63 -19.30 -11.91
C ARG A 242 -29.11 -19.52 -11.60
N ASP A 243 -29.74 -18.59 -10.90
CA ASP A 243 -31.14 -18.72 -10.48
C ASP A 243 -32.10 -18.68 -11.68
N GLU A 244 -31.82 -17.83 -12.67
CA GLU A 244 -32.56 -17.81 -13.94
C GLU A 244 -32.34 -19.09 -14.76
N LEU A 245 -31.13 -19.66 -14.79
CA LEU A 245 -30.89 -20.95 -15.43
C LEU A 245 -31.69 -22.08 -14.77
N VAL A 246 -31.79 -22.09 -13.44
CA VAL A 246 -32.62 -23.04 -12.69
C VAL A 246 -34.10 -22.84 -13.03
N ARG A 247 -34.56 -21.59 -13.09
CA ARG A 247 -35.94 -21.26 -13.45
C ARG A 247 -36.29 -21.71 -14.87
N LEU A 248 -35.40 -21.45 -15.83
CA LEU A 248 -35.55 -21.89 -17.21
C LEU A 248 -35.58 -23.41 -17.33
N GLN A 249 -34.72 -24.11 -16.58
CA GLN A 249 -34.72 -25.57 -16.53
C GLN A 249 -36.06 -26.14 -16.01
N VAL A 250 -36.62 -25.54 -14.96
CA VAL A 250 -37.92 -25.94 -14.40
C VAL A 250 -39.05 -25.68 -15.40
N GLN A 251 -39.08 -24.50 -16.02
CA GLN A 251 -40.10 -24.15 -17.02
C GLN A 251 -40.04 -25.09 -18.23
N PHE A 252 -38.83 -25.33 -18.76
CA PHE A 252 -38.62 -26.24 -19.87
C PHE A 252 -39.04 -27.68 -19.54
N THR A 253 -38.94 -28.10 -18.27
CA THR A 253 -39.41 -29.41 -17.82
C THR A 253 -40.93 -29.46 -17.66
N ASN A 254 -41.54 -28.41 -17.08
CA ASN A 254 -42.97 -28.34 -16.76
C ASN A 254 -43.89 -28.15 -17.98
N VAL A 255 -43.46 -27.43 -19.01
CA VAL A 255 -44.23 -27.31 -20.28
C VAL A 255 -44.52 -28.69 -20.88
N ASN A 256 -43.62 -29.66 -20.66
CA ASN A 256 -43.77 -31.01 -21.18
C ASN A 256 -44.78 -31.87 -20.40
N GLU A 257 -45.06 -31.56 -19.13
CA GLU A 257 -46.07 -32.29 -18.36
C GLU A 257 -47.51 -31.92 -18.77
N TRP A 258 -47.68 -30.76 -19.41
CA TRP A 258 -48.97 -30.27 -19.89
C TRP A 258 -49.36 -30.80 -21.28
N GLU A 259 -48.39 -31.10 -22.15
CA GLU A 259 -48.66 -31.67 -23.50
C GLU A 259 -48.78 -33.21 -23.51
N ALA A 260 -48.37 -33.87 -22.42
CA ALA A 260 -48.48 -35.33 -22.27
C ALA A 260 -49.80 -35.81 -21.62
N ARG A 261 -50.72 -34.87 -21.30
CA ARG A 261 -52.08 -35.15 -20.79
C ARG A 261 -53.13 -34.84 -21.85
#